data_AF-A0A351SRX2-F1
#
_entry.id   AF-A0A351SRX2-F1
#
_cell.length_a   1.000
_cell.length_b   1.000
_cell.length_c   1.000
_cell.angle_alpha   90.00
_cell.angle_beta   90.00
_cell.angle_gamma   90.00
#
_symmetry.space_group_name_H-M   'P 1'
#
loop_
_entity.id
_entity.type
_entity.pdbx_description
1 polymer ?
#
loop_
_entity_poly.entity_id
_entity_poly.type
_entity_poly.pdbx_seq_one_letter_code
_entity_poly.pdbx_strand_id
1 'polypeptide(L)' 'RFQADRDILVIPNCQGSEVDPSAKKGGITTKMAIDATQKGKELPKRLRVPPEVAERVKLEDYIE' A
#
# COMPACT_ATOMS: atom_id res chain seq x y z
N ARG A 1 8.62 -3.21 -3.46
CA ARG A 1 9.65 -3.28 -2.39
C ARG A 1 9.21 -4.28 -1.33
N PHE A 2 8.65 -5.40 -1.78
CA PHE A 2 7.92 -6.36 -0.97
C PHE A 2 8.20 -7.73 -1.58
N GLN A 3 8.48 -8.71 -0.73
CA GLN A 3 8.66 -10.11 -1.05
C GLN A 3 7.75 -10.92 -0.13
N ALA A 4 6.83 -11.69 -0.70
CA ALA A 4 5.73 -12.29 0.04
C ALA A 4 6.17 -13.27 1.14
N ASP A 5 7.34 -13.89 1.00
CA ASP A 5 7.93 -14.82 1.97
C ASP A 5 8.47 -14.12 3.24
N ARG A 6 8.76 -12.81 3.16
CA ARG A 6 9.41 -12.07 4.26
C ARG A 6 8.64 -10.83 4.73
N ASP A 7 7.93 -10.16 3.84
CA ASP A 7 7.39 -8.81 4.06
C ASP A 7 5.88 -8.81 4.34
N ILE A 8 5.26 -9.99 4.43
CA ILE A 8 3.89 -10.17 4.90
C ILE A 8 3.89 -10.66 6.34
N LEU A 9 3.04 -10.06 7.17
CA LEU A 9 2.76 -10.54 8.52
C LEU A 9 1.27 -10.88 8.61
N VAL A 10 0.97 -12.13 8.95
CA VAL A 10 -0.39 -12.62 9.14
C VAL A 10 -0.58 -12.96 10.61
N ILE A 11 -1.52 -12.28 11.27
CA ILE A 11 -1.83 -12.49 12.68
C ILE A 11 -3.25 -13.05 12.79
N PRO A 12 -3.40 -14.35 13.06
CA PRO A 12 -4.72 -14.95 13.22
C PRO A 12 -5.36 -14.57 14.56
N ASN A 13 -6.67 -14.80 14.67
CA ASN A 13 -7.45 -14.71 15.91
C ASN A 13 -7.39 -13.34 16.62
N CYS A 14 -7.35 -12.26 15.86
CA CYS A 14 -7.41 -10.91 16.41
C CYS A 14 -8.84 -10.40 16.53
N GLN A 15 -9.06 -9.45 17.44
CA GLN A 15 -10.34 -8.74 17.52
C GLN A 15 -10.53 -7.88 16.26
N GLY A 16 -11.66 -8.10 15.58
CA GLY A 16 -12.17 -7.33 14.46
C GLY A 16 -13.53 -6.72 14.80
N SER A 17 -14.41 -6.67 13.80
CA SER A 17 -15.76 -6.15 13.93
C SER A 17 -16.76 -7.29 13.99
N GLU A 18 -17.75 -7.24 14.88
CA GLU A 18 -18.83 -8.25 14.93
C GLU A 18 -19.81 -8.13 13.76
N VAL A 19 -19.88 -6.95 13.12
CA VAL A 19 -20.74 -6.73 11.94
C VAL A 19 -20.06 -7.11 10.62
N ASP A 20 -18.78 -7.50 10.66
CA ASP A 20 -18.08 -8.02 9.48
C ASP A 20 -18.60 -9.44 9.17
N PRO A 21 -19.30 -9.66 8.04
CA PRO A 21 -19.87 -10.97 7.72
C PRO A 21 -18.82 -12.04 7.42
N SER A 22 -17.55 -11.63 7.19
CA SER A 22 -16.44 -12.55 6.99
C SER A 22 -15.76 -12.96 8.30
N ALA A 23 -16.10 -12.33 9.42
CA ALA A 23 -15.53 -12.64 10.71
C ALA A 23 -16.05 -13.97 11.28
N LYS A 24 -15.21 -14.64 12.06
CA LYS A 24 -15.67 -15.74 12.91
C LYS A 24 -16.53 -15.17 14.04
N LYS A 25 -17.22 -16.06 14.76
CA LYS A 25 -18.05 -15.72 15.94
C LYS A 25 -17.30 -14.77 16.89
N GLY A 26 -17.99 -13.72 17.35
CA GLY A 26 -17.41 -12.68 18.23
C GLY A 26 -16.57 -11.64 17.49
N GLY A 27 -16.69 -11.55 16.16
CA GLY A 27 -15.95 -10.57 15.36
C GLY A 27 -14.47 -10.90 15.24
N ILE A 28 -14.08 -12.16 15.38
CA ILE A 28 -12.69 -12.59 15.34
C ILE A 28 -12.23 -12.74 13.89
N THR A 29 -11.14 -12.04 13.54
CA THR A 29 -10.59 -12.01 12.18
C THR A 29 -9.09 -12.24 12.18
N THR A 30 -8.53 -12.42 10.98
CA THR A 30 -7.08 -12.38 10.76
C THR A 30 -6.71 -10.98 10.33
N LYS A 31 -5.65 -10.41 10.92
CA LYS A 31 -5.06 -9.15 10.43
C LYS A 31 -3.87 -9.47 9.55
N MET A 32 -3.68 -8.67 8.52
CA MET A 32 -2.54 -8.75 7.62
C MET A 32 -1.85 -7.39 7.58
N ALA A 33 -0.53 -7.39 7.76
CA ALA A 33 0.31 -6.23 7.50
C ALA A 33 1.20 -6.53 6.31
N ILE A 34 1.31 -5.55 5.40
CA ILE A 34 2.17 -5.61 4.22
C ILE A 34 3.23 -4.54 4.38
N ASP A 35 4.48 -4.95 4.53
CA ASP A 35 5.59 -4.02 4.57
C ASP A 35 6.08 -3.71 3.14
N ALA A 36 5.57 -2.63 2.58
CA ALA A 36 5.97 -2.14 1.26
C ALA A 36 7.05 -1.04 1.31
N THR A 37 7.73 -0.88 2.45
CA THR A 37 8.76 0.16 2.63
C THR A 37 10.04 -0.15 1.85
N GLN A 38 10.95 0.83 1.74
CA GLN A 38 12.28 0.55 1.18
C GLN A 38 13.10 -0.33 2.13
N LYS A 39 13.54 -1.49 1.65
CA LYS A 39 14.48 -2.36 2.37
C LYS A 39 15.86 -2.28 1.72
N GLY A 40 16.91 -2.02 2.50
CA GLY A 40 18.31 -2.10 2.03
C GLY A 40 18.77 -1.00 1.04
N LYS A 41 19.90 -1.27 0.36
CA LYS A 41 20.62 -0.30 -0.51
C LYS A 41 20.01 -0.17 -1.91
N GLU A 42 20.03 1.08 -2.39
CA GLU A 42 19.78 1.61 -3.74
C GLU A 42 18.81 0.82 -4.63
N LEU A 43 17.54 0.82 -4.25
CA LEU A 43 16.48 0.63 -5.24
C LEU A 43 16.51 1.81 -6.23
N PRO A 44 16.23 1.59 -7.51
CA PRO A 44 16.11 2.67 -8.48
C PRO A 44 15.19 3.77 -7.96
N LYS A 45 15.65 5.02 -8.08
CA LYS A 45 14.83 6.18 -7.70
C LYS A 45 13.55 6.15 -8.53
N ARG A 46 12.43 6.51 -7.89
CA ARG A 46 11.16 6.63 -8.60
C ARG A 46 11.31 7.70 -9.68
N LEU A 47 11.07 7.33 -10.92
CA LEU A 47 11.11 8.30 -12.02
C LEU A 47 10.01 9.34 -11.83
N ARG A 48 10.36 10.59 -12.08
CA ARG A 48 9.48 11.76 -12.03
C ARG A 48 9.73 12.57 -13.29
N VAL A 49 8.68 13.22 -13.76
CA VAL A 49 8.83 14.32 -14.73
C VAL A 49 9.67 15.41 -14.05
N PRO A 50 10.64 16.04 -14.74
CA PRO A 50 11.38 17.15 -14.19
C PRO A 50 10.44 18.25 -13.66
N PRO A 51 10.68 18.83 -12.48
CA PRO A 51 9.79 19.81 -11.86
C PRO A 51 9.42 20.95 -12.80
N GLU A 52 10.40 21.47 -13.54
CA GLU A 52 10.23 22.57 -14.49
C GLU A 52 9.27 22.24 -15.63
N VAL A 53 9.18 20.96 -16.04
CA VAL A 53 8.23 20.51 -17.06
C VAL A 53 6.86 20.29 -16.46
N ALA A 54 6.80 19.68 -15.26
CA ALA A 54 5.56 19.41 -14.56
C ALA A 54 4.82 20.69 -14.14
N GLU A 55 5.55 21.76 -13.80
CA GLU A 55 4.96 23.06 -13.48
C GLU A 55 4.50 23.82 -14.72
N ARG A 56 5.19 23.64 -15.85
CA ARG A 56 4.87 24.31 -17.11
C ARG A 56 3.69 23.70 -17.85
N VAL A 57 3.57 22.37 -17.84
CA VAL A 57 2.53 21.65 -18.61
C VAL A 57 1.35 21.36 -17.70
N LYS A 58 0.23 22.06 -17.95
CA LYS A 58 -1.02 21.89 -17.22
C LYS A 58 -2.01 21.09 -18.05
N LEU A 59 -2.72 20.15 -17.42
CA LEU A 59 -3.64 19.27 -18.14
C LEU A 59 -4.82 20.05 -18.73
N GLU A 60 -5.25 21.09 -18.02
CA GLU A 60 -6.39 21.96 -18.36
C GLU A 60 -6.23 22.65 -19.71
N ASP A 61 -5.00 22.87 -20.18
CA ASP A 61 -4.72 23.49 -21.48
C ASP A 61 -4.99 22.53 -22.67
N TYR A 62 -5.30 21.25 -22.40
CA TYR A 62 -5.40 20.18 -23.40
C TYR A 62 -6.72 19.39 -23.35
N ILE A 63 -7.68 19.80 -22.52
CA ILE A 63 -8.99 19.15 -22.39
C ILE A 63 -10.11 20.19 -22.59
N GLU A 64 -11.20 19.80 -23.25
CA GLU A 64 -12.40 20.63 -23.51
C GLU A 64 -13.37 20.66 -22.33
#